data_AF-A0A6M0AHQ1-F1
#
_entry.id   AF-A0A6M0AHQ1-F1
#
_cell.length_a   1.000
_cell.length_b   1.000
_cell.length_c   1.000
_cell.angle_alpha   90.00
_cell.angle_beta   90.00
_cell.angle_gamma   90.00
#
_symmetry.space_group_name_H-M   'P 1'
#
loop_
_entity.id
_entity.type
_entity.pdbx_description
1 polymer ?
#
loop_
_entity_poly.entity_id
_entity_poly.type
_entity_poly.pdbx_seq_one_letter_code
_entity_poly.pdbx_strand_id
1 'polypeptide(L)' 'EVSQGQLESFFRVEEGDNLVKKMNVEILLRDGVIQEIRGDI' A
#
# COMPACT_ATOMS: atom_id res chain seq x y z
N GLU A 1 8.47 7.68 14.39
CA GLU A 1 7.82 6.66 13.52
C GLU A 1 8.32 5.29 13.94
N VAL A 2 7.42 4.36 14.18
CA VAL A 2 7.79 2.95 14.35
C VAL A 2 7.69 2.35 12.95
N SER A 3 8.78 1.76 12.45
CA SER A 3 8.73 1.00 11.21
C SER A 3 7.81 -0.19 11.42
N GLN A 4 6.57 -0.11 10.92
CA GLN A 4 5.56 -1.15 11.00
C GLN A 4 5.88 -2.26 10.00
N GLY A 5 6.98 -2.99 10.22
CA GLY A 5 7.33 -4.20 9.48
C GLY A 5 7.30 -4.07 7.95
N GLN A 6 7.29 -5.22 7.28
CA GLN A 6 6.95 -5.32 5.86
C GLN A 6 5.63 -6.09 5.75
N LEU A 7 4.71 -5.56 4.95
CA LEU A 7 3.44 -6.21 4.61
C LEU A 7 3.56 -6.71 3.16
N GLU A 8 3.37 -8.01 2.97
CA GLU A 8 3.23 -8.58 1.63
C GLU A 8 1.76 -8.54 1.21
N SER A 9 1.51 -8.11 -0.02
CA SER A 9 0.18 -8.05 -0.61
C SER A 9 0.26 -8.30 -2.12
N PHE A 10 -0.88 -8.68 -2.70
CA PHE A 10 -1.04 -8.82 -4.14
C PHE A 10 -1.85 -7.65 -4.68
N PHE A 11 -1.51 -7.20 -5.89
CA PHE A 11 -2.26 -6.17 -6.60
C PHE A 11 -2.46 -6.57 -8.06
N ARG A 12 -3.51 -6.05 -8.68
CA ARG A 12 -3.81 -6.28 -10.10
C ARG A 12 -2.94 -5.37 -10.97
N VAL A 13 -2.43 -5.94 -12.06
CA VAL A 13 -1.65 -5.23 -13.08
C VAL A 13 -2.24 -5.47 -14.47
N GLU A 14 -2.17 -4.45 -15.31
CA GLU A 14 -2.60 -4.43 -16.71
C GLU A 14 -1.55 -3.72 -17.58
N GLU A 15 -1.60 -3.92 -18.91
CA GLU A 15 -0.67 -3.24 -19.82
C GLU A 15 -0.83 -1.71 -19.73
N GLY A 16 0.30 -1.01 -19.60
CA GLY A 16 0.32 0.45 -19.42
C GLY A 16 0.36 0.91 -17.96
N ASP A 17 0.21 0.00 -17.00
CA ASP A 17 0.34 0.35 -15.58
C ASP A 17 1.75 0.79 -15.19
N ASN A 18 1.83 1.77 -14.28
CA ASN A 18 3.08 2.17 -13.67
C ASN A 18 3.31 1.39 -12.37
N LEU A 19 4.15 0.35 -12.45
CA LEU A 19 4.44 -0.53 -11.31
C LEU A 19 5.06 0.21 -10.12
N VAL A 20 5.93 1.19 -10.35
CA VAL A 20 6.56 1.97 -9.27
C VAL A 20 5.49 2.73 -8.48
N LYS A 21 4.53 3.33 -9.18
CA LYS A 21 3.40 4.01 -8.54
C LYS A 21 2.50 3.04 -7.78
N LYS A 22 2.16 1.91 -8.39
CA LYS A 22 1.33 0.87 -7.76
C LYS A 22 1.98 0.23 -6.53
N MET A 23 3.30 0.17 -6.46
CA MET A 23 4.03 -0.35 -5.29
C MET A 23 4.18 0.69 -4.18
N ASN A 24 4.02 1.98 -4.47
CA ASN A 24 4.09 3.05 -3.47
C ASN A 24 2.75 3.22 -2.76
N VAL A 25 2.39 2.24 -1.93
CA VAL A 25 1.19 2.25 -1.10
C VAL A 25 1.56 2.48 0.36
N GLU A 26 0.84 3.39 1.01
CA GLU A 26 0.92 3.63 2.45
C GLU A 26 -0.41 3.28 3.12
N ILE A 27 -0.34 2.63 4.29
CA ILE A 27 -1.50 2.29 5.11
C ILE A 27 -1.36 2.99 6.47
N LEU A 28 -2.38 3.75 6.86
CA LEU A 28 -2.48 4.31 8.21
C LEU A 28 -3.26 3.35 9.11
N LEU A 29 -2.63 2.90 10.18
CA LEU A 29 -3.24 2.02 11.18
C LEU A 29 -3.42 2.76 12.50
N ARG A 30 -4.57 2.56 13.14
CA ARG A 30 -4.84 3.00 14.52
C ARG A 30 -5.52 1.89 15.29
N ASP A 31 -4.95 1.50 16.42
CA ASP A 31 -5.46 0.44 17.30
C ASP A 31 -5.75 -0.88 16.55
N GLY A 32 -4.90 -1.21 15.57
CA GLY A 32 -5.02 -2.41 14.73
C GLY A 32 -6.05 -2.31 13.59
N VAL A 33 -6.70 -1.16 13.41
CA VAL A 33 -7.70 -0.92 12.37
C VAL A 33 -7.16 0.00 11.28
N ILE A 34 -7.42 -0.33 10.01
CA ILE A 34 -7.09 0.53 8.87
C ILE A 34 -7.94 1.80 8.91
N GLN A 35 -7.27 2.94 8.93
CA GLN A 35 -7.90 4.26 8.87
C GLN A 35 -7.86 4.82 7.45
N GLU A 36 -6.76 4.59 6.73
CA GLU A 36 -6.55 5.15 5.40
C GLU A 36 -5.61 4.26 4.58
N ILE A 37 -5.86 4.19 3.27
CA ILE A 37 -4.95 3.59 2.28
C ILE A 37 -4.67 4.67 1.24
N ARG A 38 -3.40 4.98 1.03
CA ARG A 38 -2.92 6.01 0.09
C ARG A 38 -2.03 5.35 -0.95
N GLY A 39 -2.18 5.76 -2.21
CA GLY A 39 -1.47 5.16 -3.35
C GLY A 39 -2.36 5.09 -4.59
N ASP A 40 -1.82 4.56 -5.67
CA ASP A 40 -2.54 4.32 -6.93
C ASP A 40 -3.10 2.88 -6.90
N ILE A 41 -4.39 2.73 -6.56
CA ILE A 41 -5.06 1.44 -6.28
C ILE A 41 -6.01 1.05 -7.40
#